data_AF-A0A9D6J8M6-F1
#
_entry.id   AF-A0A9D6J8M6-F1
#
_cell.length_a   1.000
_cell.length_b   1.000
_cell.length_c   1.000
_cell.angle_alpha   90.00
_cell.angle_beta   90.00
_cell.angle_gamma   90.00
#
_symmetry.space_group_name_H-M   'P 1'
#
loop_
_entity.id
_entity.type
_entity.pdbx_description
1 polymer ?
#
loop_
_entity_poly.entity_id
_entity_poly.type
_entity_poly.pdbx_seq_one_letter_code
_entity_poly.pdbx_strand_id
1 'polypeptide(L)'
;MTSWLQRVKKHRYLLFFLAMGVIFFLNGARPKKEPLRTHSHFVPKGRPWYEAMFSDGILRIGVFWGWDHPRETIESAFPAFDILNGKAVYCNGKKAVIEIGNITQVSKNPLELFKAALEDPSIDVVIYSGHARYGGGMAFAERDDIFRSGNGEIVEDRHTKPFQYFQATSEDLDSTKFPQSYRIVLLNCCDSEAHFRKSWTRRFKECGAPIDLLTVEFPVYNLYDHIRILNFIQDLITFENWKTIKTHYDSEVHKRKNRLVMAPIFSPSPETVAASPKEE
;
A
#
# COMPACT_ATOMS: atom_id res chain seq x y z
N MET A 1 -42.63 -42.05 -33.56
CA MET A 1 -41.82 -41.12 -32.73
C MET A 1 -42.19 -41.23 -31.24
N THR A 2 -42.05 -42.42 -30.62
CA THR A 2 -42.52 -42.68 -29.24
C THR A 2 -41.46 -43.30 -28.32
N SER A 3 -40.28 -43.65 -28.83
CA SER A 3 -39.28 -44.42 -28.07
C SER A 3 -38.42 -43.57 -27.12
N TRP A 4 -38.25 -42.28 -27.39
CA TRP A 4 -37.37 -41.42 -26.59
C TRP A 4 -38.03 -40.94 -25.29
N LEU A 5 -39.29 -40.48 -25.37
CA LEU A 5 -40.05 -40.02 -24.20
C LEU A 5 -40.32 -41.13 -23.17
N GLN A 6 -40.48 -42.38 -23.61
CA GLN A 6 -40.63 -43.52 -22.69
C GLN A 6 -39.32 -43.89 -21.96
N ARG A 7 -38.16 -43.76 -22.63
CA ARG A 7 -36.84 -43.98 -21.97
C ARG A 7 -36.54 -42.90 -20.93
N VAL A 8 -36.88 -41.64 -21.20
CA VAL A 8 -36.72 -40.53 -20.24
C VAL A 8 -37.62 -40.74 -19.01
N LYS A 9 -38.87 -41.20 -19.18
CA LYS A 9 -39.76 -41.52 -18.05
C LYS A 9 -39.23 -42.67 -17.18
N LYS A 10 -38.62 -43.70 -17.78
CA LYS A 10 -38.06 -44.87 -17.05
C LYS A 10 -36.88 -44.49 -16.15
N HIS A 11 -36.09 -43.49 -16.54
CA HIS A 11 -34.92 -43.04 -15.79
C HIS A 11 -35.11 -41.70 -15.08
N ARG A 12 -36.36 -41.25 -14.89
CA ARG A 12 -36.68 -39.97 -14.24
C ARG A 12 -36.02 -39.79 -12.87
N TYR A 13 -35.94 -40.87 -12.09
CA TYR A 13 -35.31 -40.85 -10.77
C TYR A 13 -33.79 -40.81 -10.86
N LEU A 14 -33.19 -41.52 -11.82
CA LEU A 14 -31.74 -41.49 -12.07
C LEU A 14 -31.28 -40.09 -12.51
N LEU A 15 -32.03 -39.46 -13.42
CA LEU A 15 -31.79 -38.09 -13.87
C LEU A 15 -31.96 -37.07 -12.73
N PHE A 16 -32.96 -37.27 -11.87
CA PHE A 16 -33.16 -36.45 -10.68
C PHE A 16 -32.00 -36.58 -9.68
N PHE A 17 -31.52 -37.80 -9.41
CA PHE A 17 -30.36 -38.02 -8.54
C PHE A 17 -29.06 -37.48 -9.15
N LEU A 18 -28.86 -37.58 -10.46
CA LEU A 18 -27.72 -36.96 -11.16
C LEU A 18 -27.78 -35.43 -11.05
N ALA A 19 -28.94 -34.82 -11.25
CA ALA A 19 -29.12 -33.39 -11.09
C ALA A 19 -28.88 -32.94 -9.63
N MET A 20 -29.38 -33.70 -8.65
CA MET A 20 -29.10 -33.46 -7.24
C MET A 20 -27.61 -33.63 -6.90
N GLY A 21 -26.93 -34.60 -7.49
CA GLY A 21 -25.48 -34.79 -7.35
C GLY A 21 -24.71 -33.58 -7.87
N VAL A 22 -25.07 -33.07 -9.07
CA VAL A 22 -24.49 -31.85 -9.63
C VAL A 22 -24.75 -30.64 -8.72
N ILE A 23 -25.95 -30.50 -8.16
CA ILE A 23 -26.27 -29.43 -7.20
C ILE A 23 -25.46 -29.58 -5.90
N PHE A 24 -25.24 -30.79 -5.40
CA PHE A 24 -24.38 -31.03 -4.22
C PHE A 24 -22.90 -30.77 -4.49
N PHE A 25 -22.40 -31.12 -5.68
CA PHE A 25 -21.02 -30.84 -6.09
C PHE A 25 -20.81 -29.34 -6.36
N LEU A 26 -21.79 -28.64 -6.93
CA LEU A 26 -21.74 -27.19 -7.18
C LEU A 26 -21.96 -26.37 -5.90
N ASN A 27 -22.83 -26.79 -4.98
CA ASN A 27 -23.00 -26.13 -3.67
C ASN A 27 -21.95 -26.56 -2.63
N GLY A 28 -21.21 -27.66 -2.87
CA GLY A 28 -20.04 -28.07 -2.10
C GLY A 28 -18.80 -27.22 -2.40
N ALA A 29 -18.77 -26.54 -3.56
CA ALA A 29 -17.82 -25.48 -3.88
C ALA A 29 -18.22 -24.20 -3.15
N ARG A 30 -18.24 -24.24 -1.82
CA ARG A 30 -18.16 -23.02 -1.01
C ARG A 30 -16.92 -22.25 -1.49
N PRO A 31 -16.95 -20.91 -1.64
CA PRO A 31 -15.73 -20.16 -1.82
C PRO A 31 -14.77 -20.62 -0.72
N LYS A 32 -13.58 -21.08 -1.12
CA LYS A 32 -12.54 -21.48 -0.16
C LYS A 32 -12.50 -20.36 0.87
N LYS A 33 -12.83 -20.66 2.13
CA LYS A 33 -12.43 -19.79 3.25
C LYS A 33 -10.98 -19.44 2.96
N GLU A 34 -10.69 -18.14 2.85
CA GLU A 34 -9.32 -17.67 2.67
C GLU A 34 -8.44 -18.46 3.64
N PRO A 35 -7.37 -19.11 3.17
CA PRO A 35 -6.55 -19.92 4.04
C PRO A 35 -6.07 -19.02 5.18
N LEU A 36 -6.32 -19.45 6.43
CA LEU A 36 -5.96 -18.65 7.60
C LEU A 36 -4.46 -18.35 7.52
N ARG A 37 -4.13 -17.06 7.38
CA ARG A 37 -2.77 -16.55 7.61
C ARG A 37 -2.37 -16.99 9.02
N THR A 38 -1.26 -17.71 9.13
CA THR A 38 -0.85 -18.33 10.39
C THR A 38 -0.67 -17.26 11.47
N HIS A 39 -1.53 -17.30 12.50
CA HIS A 39 -1.49 -16.42 13.68
C HIS A 39 -0.37 -16.78 14.67
N SER A 40 0.72 -17.42 14.24
CA SER A 40 1.86 -17.60 15.14
C SER A 40 2.54 -16.24 15.31
N HIS A 41 2.79 -15.82 16.56
CA HIS A 41 3.55 -14.59 16.89
C HIS A 41 5.03 -14.62 16.44
N PHE A 42 5.37 -15.50 15.51
CA PHE A 42 6.72 -15.71 15.04
C PHE A 42 7.03 -14.75 13.90
N VAL A 43 7.77 -13.68 14.16
CA VAL A 43 8.35 -12.85 13.10
C VAL A 43 9.84 -13.23 12.97
N PRO A 44 10.30 -13.70 11.79
CA PRO A 44 11.71 -14.02 11.59
C PRO A 44 12.57 -12.77 11.78
N LYS A 45 13.67 -12.89 12.52
CA LYS A 45 14.59 -11.77 12.72
C LYS A 45 15.33 -11.45 11.42
N GLY A 46 15.36 -10.18 11.05
CA GLY A 46 16.19 -9.68 9.95
C GLY A 46 15.67 -10.00 8.54
N ARG A 47 14.39 -10.38 8.39
CA ARG A 47 13.70 -10.42 7.10
C ARG A 47 12.19 -10.32 7.25
N PRO A 48 11.45 -9.92 6.19
CA PRO A 48 10.01 -10.08 6.20
C PRO A 48 9.59 -11.53 6.29
N TRP A 49 8.41 -11.75 6.87
CA TRP A 49 7.79 -13.07 6.92
C TRP A 49 7.05 -13.38 5.62
N TYR A 50 7.80 -13.51 4.53
CA TYR A 50 7.26 -13.80 3.20
C TYR A 50 6.37 -15.05 3.17
N GLU A 51 6.66 -16.05 4.01
CA GLU A 51 5.84 -17.26 4.11
C GLU A 51 4.43 -16.99 4.64
N ALA A 52 4.28 -16.03 5.55
CA ALA A 52 2.96 -15.60 6.04
C ALA A 52 2.25 -14.74 5.00
N MET A 53 2.96 -13.80 4.37
CA MET A 53 2.39 -12.92 3.35
C MET A 53 1.89 -13.72 2.13
N PHE A 54 2.64 -14.74 1.71
CA PHE A 54 2.33 -15.51 0.50
C PHE A 54 1.47 -16.74 0.79
N SER A 55 0.96 -16.87 2.03
CA SER A 55 0.33 -18.09 2.52
C SER A 55 -0.96 -18.46 1.78
N ASP A 56 -1.69 -17.47 1.28
CA ASP A 56 -2.92 -17.61 0.50
C ASP A 56 -2.71 -17.58 -1.02
N GLY A 57 -1.45 -17.42 -1.45
CA GLY A 57 -1.09 -17.35 -2.87
C GLY A 57 -1.35 -15.98 -3.50
N ILE A 58 -1.59 -14.93 -2.71
CA ILE A 58 -1.74 -13.56 -3.19
C ILE A 58 -0.91 -12.61 -2.32
N LEU A 59 -0.02 -11.83 -2.94
CA LEU A 59 0.70 -10.74 -2.29
C LEU A 59 -0.07 -9.43 -2.54
N ARG A 60 -0.74 -8.91 -1.51
CA ARG A 60 -1.57 -7.70 -1.61
C ARG A 60 -0.84 -6.47 -1.11
N ILE A 61 -0.69 -5.48 -1.98
CA ILE A 61 0.01 -4.22 -1.74
C ILE A 61 -1.01 -3.08 -1.92
N GLY A 62 -1.28 -2.34 -0.86
CA GLY A 62 -2.07 -1.10 -0.93
C GLY A 62 -1.15 0.11 -1.01
N VAL A 63 -1.23 0.88 -2.10
CA VAL A 63 -0.49 2.13 -2.30
C VAL A 63 -1.44 3.31 -2.19
N PHE A 64 -1.14 4.24 -1.30
CA PHE A 64 -1.97 5.38 -0.95
C PHE A 64 -1.21 6.68 -1.19
N TRP A 65 -1.76 7.53 -2.04
CA TRP A 65 -1.18 8.83 -2.41
C TRP A 65 -1.94 9.97 -1.74
N GLY A 66 -1.22 10.84 -1.04
CA GLY A 66 -1.73 12.07 -0.47
C GLY A 66 -2.10 13.09 -1.56
N TRP A 67 -2.98 14.04 -1.23
CA TRP A 67 -3.43 15.09 -2.16
C TRP A 67 -2.29 16.01 -2.64
N ASP A 68 -1.20 16.09 -1.86
CA ASP A 68 -0.01 16.92 -2.08
C ASP A 68 0.88 16.43 -3.23
N HIS A 69 0.63 15.22 -3.74
CA HIS A 69 1.39 14.66 -4.85
C HIS A 69 0.92 15.23 -6.19
N PRO A 70 1.86 15.73 -7.04
CA PRO A 70 1.54 16.08 -8.41
C PRO A 70 0.94 14.88 -9.13
N ARG A 71 -0.08 15.14 -9.95
CA ARG A 71 -0.76 14.09 -10.72
C ARG A 71 0.23 13.28 -11.55
N GLU A 72 1.21 13.94 -12.14
CA GLU A 72 2.25 13.36 -12.98
C GLU A 72 3.13 12.38 -12.19
N THR A 73 3.42 12.67 -10.92
CA THR A 73 4.15 11.76 -10.03
C THR A 73 3.34 10.48 -9.81
N ILE A 74 2.06 10.60 -9.50
CA ILE A 74 1.17 9.46 -9.26
C ILE A 74 1.04 8.60 -10.53
N GLU A 75 0.73 9.24 -11.67
CA GLU A 75 0.52 8.57 -12.96
C GLU A 75 1.79 7.87 -13.47
N SER A 76 2.98 8.38 -13.13
CA SER A 76 4.27 7.75 -13.49
C SER A 76 4.46 6.36 -12.88
N ALA A 77 3.74 6.01 -11.82
CA ALA A 77 3.78 4.68 -11.22
C ALA A 77 2.86 3.65 -11.92
N PHE A 78 1.82 4.11 -12.63
CA PHE A 78 0.77 3.23 -13.16
C PHE A 78 1.28 2.18 -14.13
N PRO A 79 2.16 2.48 -15.11
CA PRO A 79 2.65 1.45 -16.03
C PRO A 79 3.34 0.30 -15.31
N ALA A 80 4.10 0.59 -14.25
CA ALA A 80 4.77 -0.43 -13.47
C ALA A 80 3.77 -1.25 -12.63
N PHE A 81 2.76 -0.61 -12.03
CA PHE A 81 1.69 -1.33 -11.32
C PHE A 81 0.90 -2.25 -12.25
N ASP A 82 0.57 -1.80 -13.46
CA ASP A 82 -0.12 -2.62 -14.46
C ASP A 82 0.74 -3.80 -14.93
N ILE A 83 2.06 -3.59 -15.08
CA ILE A 83 3.00 -4.66 -15.44
C ILE A 83 3.10 -5.70 -14.32
N LEU A 84 3.12 -5.28 -13.05
CA LEU A 84 3.28 -6.16 -11.90
C LEU A 84 1.99 -6.89 -11.52
N ASN A 85 0.84 -6.24 -11.67
CA ASN A 85 -0.45 -6.82 -11.33
C ASN A 85 -0.73 -8.11 -12.09
N GLY A 86 -1.14 -9.16 -11.36
CA GLY A 86 -1.37 -10.49 -11.90
C GLY A 86 -0.10 -11.30 -12.20
N LYS A 87 1.10 -10.73 -12.01
CA LYS A 87 2.36 -11.49 -12.13
C LYS A 87 2.58 -12.37 -10.92
N ALA A 88 3.32 -13.44 -11.14
CA ALA A 88 3.64 -14.40 -10.10
C ALA A 88 5.03 -14.13 -9.53
N VAL A 89 5.13 -14.10 -8.21
CA VAL A 89 6.38 -14.17 -7.45
C VAL A 89 6.46 -15.53 -6.76
N TYR A 90 7.67 -16.07 -6.61
CA TYR A 90 7.88 -17.38 -5.99
C TYR A 90 8.77 -17.23 -4.74
N CYS A 91 8.24 -17.61 -3.58
CA CYS A 91 9.01 -17.70 -2.34
C CYS A 91 9.03 -19.15 -1.87
N ASN A 92 10.23 -19.73 -1.72
CA ASN A 92 10.39 -21.12 -1.25
C ASN A 92 9.53 -22.14 -2.03
N GLY A 93 9.43 -21.98 -3.35
CA GLY A 93 8.62 -22.84 -4.22
C GLY A 93 7.11 -22.58 -4.18
N LYS A 94 6.62 -21.68 -3.32
CA LYS A 94 5.22 -21.24 -3.31
C LYS A 94 5.03 -20.06 -4.24
N LYS A 95 4.03 -20.19 -5.12
CA LYS A 95 3.59 -19.13 -6.03
C LYS A 95 2.64 -18.17 -5.29
N ALA A 96 2.88 -16.87 -5.39
CA ALA A 96 1.93 -15.84 -5.04
C ALA A 96 1.69 -14.89 -6.23
N VAL A 97 0.44 -14.49 -6.46
CA VAL A 97 0.07 -13.49 -7.47
C VAL A 97 0.14 -12.10 -6.84
N ILE A 98 0.72 -11.14 -7.54
CA ILE A 98 0.81 -9.76 -7.08
C ILE A 98 -0.51 -9.03 -7.36
N GLU A 99 -1.06 -8.40 -6.33
CA GLU A 99 -2.20 -7.49 -6.41
C GLU A 99 -1.83 -6.15 -5.78
N ILE A 100 -1.81 -5.10 -6.58
CA ILE A 100 -1.49 -3.73 -6.19
C ILE A 100 -2.76 -2.90 -6.34
N GLY A 101 -3.32 -2.50 -5.20
CA GLY A 101 -4.38 -1.51 -5.12
C GLY A 101 -3.78 -0.10 -5.07
N ASN A 102 -4.25 0.80 -5.92
CA ASN A 102 -3.78 2.17 -5.97
C ASN A 102 -4.91 3.14 -5.58
N ILE A 103 -4.77 3.79 -4.43
CA ILE A 103 -5.74 4.74 -3.88
C ILE A 103 -5.15 6.14 -3.95
N THR A 104 -5.88 7.05 -4.56
CA THR A 104 -5.51 8.46 -4.72
C THR A 104 -6.52 9.36 -4.00
N GLN A 105 -6.21 10.64 -3.89
CA GLN A 105 -7.06 11.68 -3.30
C GLN A 105 -8.43 11.84 -3.98
N VAL A 106 -8.56 11.45 -5.25
CA VAL A 106 -9.85 11.49 -5.97
C VAL A 106 -10.71 10.25 -5.74
N SER A 107 -10.20 9.26 -4.99
CA SER A 107 -10.98 8.11 -4.57
C SER A 107 -12.08 8.56 -3.61
N LYS A 108 -13.23 7.88 -3.61
CA LYS A 108 -14.27 8.16 -2.62
C LYS A 108 -13.78 7.73 -1.24
N ASN A 109 -13.84 8.64 -0.26
CA ASN A 109 -13.46 8.42 1.13
C ASN A 109 -12.05 7.81 1.31
N PRO A 110 -10.98 8.47 0.81
CA PRO A 110 -9.64 7.87 0.79
C PRO A 110 -9.08 7.62 2.19
N LEU A 111 -9.47 8.43 3.18
CA LEU A 111 -9.12 8.21 4.59
C LEU A 111 -9.71 6.90 5.13
N GLU A 112 -10.99 6.62 4.85
CA GLU A 112 -11.66 5.38 5.27
C GLU A 112 -11.06 4.17 4.56
N LEU A 113 -10.70 4.30 3.28
CA LEU A 113 -10.01 3.24 2.53
C LEU A 113 -8.63 2.93 3.12
N PHE A 114 -7.89 3.96 3.52
CA PHE A 114 -6.61 3.77 4.19
C PHE A 114 -6.77 3.06 5.53
N LYS A 115 -7.75 3.51 6.35
CA LYS A 115 -8.12 2.83 7.59
C LYS A 115 -8.45 1.36 7.34
N ALA A 116 -9.36 1.10 6.41
CA ALA A 116 -9.80 -0.24 6.07
C ALA A 116 -8.62 -1.12 5.68
N ALA A 117 -7.67 -0.59 4.90
CA ALA A 117 -6.47 -1.34 4.53
C ALA A 117 -5.53 -1.64 5.70
N LEU A 118 -5.40 -0.72 6.65
CA LEU A 118 -4.64 -0.97 7.89
C LEU A 118 -5.30 -2.02 8.80
N GLU A 119 -6.63 -2.15 8.75
CA GLU A 119 -7.40 -3.11 9.55
C GLU A 119 -7.59 -4.47 8.85
N ASP A 120 -7.50 -4.51 7.51
CA ASP A 120 -7.74 -5.70 6.71
C ASP A 120 -6.59 -6.72 6.88
N PRO A 121 -6.84 -7.93 7.42
CA PRO A 121 -5.81 -8.95 7.63
C PRO A 121 -5.22 -9.53 6.33
N SER A 122 -5.90 -9.36 5.19
CA SER A 122 -5.51 -9.89 3.87
C SER A 122 -4.51 -9.00 3.13
N ILE A 123 -4.33 -7.74 3.55
CA ILE A 123 -3.35 -6.82 2.96
C ILE A 123 -1.99 -7.01 3.65
N ASP A 124 -0.97 -7.30 2.84
CA ASP A 124 0.38 -7.64 3.29
C ASP A 124 1.28 -6.43 3.45
N VAL A 125 1.12 -5.45 2.57
CA VAL A 125 1.95 -4.26 2.51
C VAL A 125 1.05 -3.05 2.35
N VAL A 126 1.19 -2.09 3.25
CA VAL A 126 0.51 -0.80 3.15
C VAL A 126 1.57 0.28 2.98
N ILE A 127 1.51 1.00 1.87
CA ILE A 127 2.42 2.08 1.50
C ILE A 127 1.61 3.37 1.50
N TYR A 128 1.97 4.30 2.37
CA TYR A 128 1.45 5.66 2.35
C TYR A 128 2.52 6.61 1.85
N SER A 129 2.22 7.42 0.83
CA SER A 129 3.08 8.47 0.30
C SER A 129 2.33 9.78 0.28
N GLY A 130 2.76 10.76 1.07
CA GLY A 130 2.01 12.00 1.28
C GLY A 130 2.62 12.88 2.35
N HIS A 131 1.96 14.00 2.62
CA HIS A 131 2.21 14.81 3.81
C HIS A 131 1.65 14.15 5.09
N ALA A 132 2.10 14.64 6.24
CA ALA A 132 2.28 13.80 7.42
C ALA A 132 1.06 13.78 8.38
N ARG A 133 0.32 12.65 8.44
CA ARG A 133 -0.16 11.94 9.66
C ARG A 133 -1.48 11.21 9.44
N TYR A 134 -1.52 9.89 9.65
CA TYR A 134 -2.80 9.22 9.87
C TYR A 134 -3.47 9.69 11.17
N GLY A 135 -4.56 10.46 11.04
CA GLY A 135 -5.04 11.43 12.02
C GLY A 135 -5.56 12.70 11.36
N GLY A 136 -5.93 13.71 12.17
CA GLY A 136 -6.33 15.06 11.73
C GLY A 136 -5.27 15.89 10.97
N GLY A 137 -4.27 15.24 10.38
CA GLY A 137 -3.23 15.80 9.53
C GLY A 137 -2.88 14.91 8.33
N MET A 138 -3.74 13.97 7.93
CA MET A 138 -3.54 13.23 6.68
C MET A 138 -3.71 14.20 5.52
N ALA A 139 -2.96 13.97 4.46
CA ALA A 139 -3.28 14.50 3.13
C ALA A 139 -4.56 13.86 2.52
N PHE A 140 -5.53 13.50 3.35
CA PHE A 140 -6.88 13.08 3.00
C PHE A 140 -7.97 13.96 3.65
N ALA A 141 -7.60 14.86 4.57
CA ALA A 141 -8.52 15.81 5.17
C ALA A 141 -8.73 17.01 4.23
N GLU A 142 -9.92 17.63 4.27
CA GLU A 142 -10.35 18.74 3.40
C GLU A 142 -9.57 20.07 3.58
N ARG A 143 -8.38 20.05 4.18
CA ARG A 143 -7.61 21.27 4.49
C ARG A 143 -6.20 21.20 3.89
N ASP A 144 -5.83 22.29 3.23
CA ASP A 144 -4.48 22.59 2.74
C ASP A 144 -3.44 22.35 3.85
N ASP A 145 -2.30 21.77 3.49
CA ASP A 145 -1.34 21.17 4.41
C ASP A 145 -0.62 22.21 5.25
N ILE A 146 -0.48 21.85 6.51
CA ILE A 146 -0.07 22.75 7.55
C ILE A 146 1.25 22.23 8.15
N PHE A 147 2.38 22.89 7.87
CA PHE A 147 3.70 22.37 8.19
C PHE A 147 4.26 22.74 9.59
N ARG A 148 4.98 21.74 10.12
CA ARG A 148 5.86 21.64 11.32
C ARG A 148 5.16 21.34 12.64
N SER A 149 5.48 20.16 13.19
CA SER A 149 5.26 19.87 14.60
C SER A 149 6.54 19.62 15.37
N GLY A 150 6.72 20.33 16.47
CA GLY A 150 7.57 19.85 17.56
C GLY A 150 6.84 18.69 18.23
N ASN A 151 7.51 17.54 18.35
CA ASN A 151 7.04 16.34 19.05
C ASN A 151 5.76 15.64 18.52
N GLY A 152 5.32 15.89 17.28
CA GLY A 152 4.23 15.13 16.65
C GLY A 152 2.82 15.56 17.05
N GLU A 153 2.68 16.42 18.08
CA GLU A 153 1.39 16.81 18.63
C GLU A 153 0.94 18.22 18.25
N ILE A 154 1.79 19.12 17.76
CA ILE A 154 1.40 20.53 17.52
C ILE A 154 1.63 20.94 16.06
N VAL A 155 0.60 21.30 15.32
CA VAL A 155 0.63 21.64 13.89
C VAL A 155 0.47 23.16 13.69
N GLU A 156 1.33 23.79 12.89
CA GLU A 156 1.38 25.26 12.67
C GLU A 156 0.72 25.69 11.35
N ASP A 157 -0.48 26.30 11.41
CA ASP A 157 -1.23 26.90 10.29
C ASP A 157 -0.58 28.15 9.73
N ARG A 158 -0.03 28.01 8.51
CA ARG A 158 0.64 29.07 7.77
C ARG A 158 -0.28 29.85 6.84
N HIS A 159 -1.54 29.43 6.68
CA HIS A 159 -2.53 30.12 5.85
C HIS A 159 -3.22 31.27 6.60
N THR A 160 -3.11 31.29 7.93
CA THR A 160 -3.66 32.35 8.79
C THR A 160 -2.54 33.25 9.34
N LYS A 161 -2.80 34.55 9.50
CA LYS A 161 -1.88 35.49 10.18
C LYS A 161 -2.62 36.19 11.34
N PRO A 162 -2.10 36.12 12.59
CA PRO A 162 -0.92 35.38 13.02
C PRO A 162 -1.12 33.85 12.84
N PHE A 163 -0.02 33.12 12.67
CA PHE A 163 -0.08 31.67 12.50
C PHE A 163 -0.81 31.02 13.68
N GLN A 164 -1.69 30.08 13.38
CA GLN A 164 -2.42 29.32 14.40
C GLN A 164 -1.72 27.99 14.68
N TYR A 165 -1.77 27.53 15.93
CA TYR A 165 -1.19 26.25 16.32
C TYR A 165 -2.30 25.33 16.82
N PHE A 166 -2.35 24.11 16.30
CA PHE A 166 -3.37 23.11 16.62
C PHE A 166 -2.74 21.87 17.23
N GLN A 167 -3.40 21.23 18.20
CA GLN A 167 -2.92 19.93 18.66
C GLN A 167 -3.43 18.84 17.71
N ALA A 168 -2.53 18.14 17.01
CA ALA A 168 -2.88 16.98 16.21
C ALA A 168 -3.18 15.80 17.14
N THR A 169 -4.44 15.36 17.16
CA THR A 169 -4.91 14.28 18.04
C THR A 169 -4.70 12.90 17.40
N SER A 170 -4.44 11.87 18.21
CA SER A 170 -4.14 10.49 17.74
C SER A 170 -5.40 9.66 17.49
N GLU A 171 -6.56 10.30 17.49
CA GLU A 171 -7.87 9.65 17.49
C GLU A 171 -8.05 8.65 16.34
N ASP A 172 -7.69 8.99 15.10
CA ASP A 172 -7.83 8.04 13.98
C ASP A 172 -6.93 6.81 14.16
N LEU A 173 -5.68 7.03 14.59
CA LEU A 173 -4.74 5.94 14.87
C LEU A 173 -5.20 5.08 16.07
N ASP A 174 -5.71 5.72 17.12
CA ASP A 174 -6.23 5.05 18.32
C ASP A 174 -7.51 4.28 18.01
N SER A 175 -8.34 4.78 17.09
CA SER A 175 -9.54 4.11 16.61
C SER A 175 -9.25 2.96 15.65
N THR A 176 -8.01 2.86 15.15
CA THR A 176 -7.59 1.85 14.19
C THR A 176 -7.19 0.56 14.89
N LYS A 177 -7.72 -0.56 14.41
CA LYS A 177 -7.48 -1.90 14.95
C LYS A 177 -6.55 -2.68 14.03
N PHE A 178 -5.29 -2.74 14.38
CA PHE A 178 -4.33 -3.54 13.61
C PHE A 178 -4.57 -5.04 13.85
N PRO A 179 -4.68 -5.85 12.79
CA PRO A 179 -4.91 -7.27 12.95
C PRO A 179 -3.65 -7.99 13.42
N GLN A 180 -3.84 -9.17 14.02
CA GLN A 180 -2.76 -10.09 14.41
C GLN A 180 -2.26 -10.91 13.21
N SER A 181 -2.09 -10.25 12.07
CA SER A 181 -1.46 -10.81 10.87
C SER A 181 -0.22 -10.00 10.53
N TYR A 182 0.84 -10.70 10.13
CA TYR A 182 2.09 -10.05 9.75
C TYR A 182 1.89 -9.17 8.53
N ARG A 183 2.40 -7.93 8.59
CA ARG A 183 2.38 -6.98 7.48
C ARG A 183 3.55 -6.02 7.56
N ILE A 184 3.78 -5.35 6.45
CA ILE A 184 4.74 -4.26 6.34
C ILE A 184 3.97 -2.97 6.14
N VAL A 185 4.36 -1.92 6.87
CA VAL A 185 3.83 -0.56 6.67
C VAL A 185 4.99 0.34 6.30
N LEU A 186 4.93 0.96 5.12
CA LEU A 186 5.86 2.01 4.69
C LEU A 186 5.15 3.36 4.79
N LEU A 187 5.68 4.24 5.63
CA LEU A 187 5.29 5.65 5.71
C LEU A 187 6.33 6.48 4.96
N ASN A 188 6.04 6.71 3.68
CA ASN A 188 6.82 7.59 2.82
C ASN A 188 6.38 9.05 2.97
N CYS A 189 6.66 9.64 4.13
CA CYS A 189 6.30 11.01 4.45
C CYS A 189 7.40 11.71 5.25
N CYS A 190 7.45 13.04 5.15
CA CYS A 190 8.42 13.88 5.86
C CYS A 190 8.33 13.68 7.39
N ASP A 191 9.50 13.67 8.05
CA ASP A 191 9.64 13.62 9.52
C ASP A 191 8.89 12.44 10.18
N SER A 192 8.75 11.36 9.41
CA SER A 192 7.90 10.23 9.79
C SER A 192 8.40 9.49 11.04
N GLU A 193 9.69 9.47 11.30
CA GLU A 193 10.24 8.84 12.49
C GLU A 193 10.03 9.70 13.76
N ALA A 194 10.21 11.02 13.69
CA ALA A 194 9.91 11.91 14.81
C ALA A 194 8.39 11.99 15.11
N HIS A 195 7.55 11.90 14.07
CA HIS A 195 6.10 12.06 14.20
C HIS A 195 5.33 10.75 14.45
N PHE A 196 5.79 9.61 13.91
CA PHE A 196 4.98 8.38 13.88
C PHE A 196 5.55 7.23 14.67
N ARG A 197 6.87 7.14 14.84
CA ARG A 197 7.49 5.90 15.34
C ARG A 197 6.97 5.51 16.72
N LYS A 198 6.83 6.45 17.65
CA LYS A 198 6.32 6.17 19.01
C LYS A 198 4.84 5.80 19.03
N SER A 199 3.98 6.62 18.42
CA SER A 199 2.52 6.44 18.46
C SER A 199 2.07 5.19 17.70
N TRP A 200 2.64 4.93 16.52
CA TRP A 200 2.34 3.72 15.76
C TRP A 200 2.90 2.48 16.47
N THR A 201 4.15 2.52 16.96
CA THR A 201 4.72 1.38 17.71
C THR A 201 3.91 1.10 18.98
N ARG A 202 3.45 2.13 19.72
CA ARG A 202 2.53 1.97 20.84
C ARG A 202 1.27 1.25 20.38
N ARG A 203 0.63 1.75 19.33
CA ARG A 203 -0.64 1.19 18.86
C ARG A 203 -0.52 -0.25 18.36
N PHE A 204 0.56 -0.59 17.68
CA PHE A 204 0.86 -1.96 17.27
C PHE A 204 0.99 -2.90 18.47
N LYS A 205 1.70 -2.46 19.52
CA LYS A 205 1.84 -3.23 20.77
C LYS A 205 0.50 -3.42 21.46
N GLU A 206 -0.33 -2.39 21.55
CA GLU A 206 -1.68 -2.47 22.13
C GLU A 206 -2.58 -3.46 21.36
N CYS A 207 -2.46 -3.51 20.04
CA CYS A 207 -3.22 -4.44 19.21
C CYS A 207 -2.61 -5.87 19.17
N GLY A 208 -1.38 -6.04 19.65
CA GLY A 208 -0.61 -7.27 19.48
C GLY A 208 -0.28 -7.56 18.01
N ALA A 209 -0.18 -6.51 17.19
CA ALA A 209 -0.02 -6.62 15.74
C ALA A 209 1.46 -6.80 15.35
N PRO A 210 1.83 -7.86 14.61
CA PRO A 210 3.21 -8.09 14.16
C PRO A 210 3.52 -7.28 12.90
N ILE A 211 3.86 -5.99 13.07
CA ILE A 211 4.08 -5.05 11.96
C ILE A 211 5.55 -4.65 11.86
N ASP A 212 6.11 -4.76 10.66
CA ASP A 212 7.38 -4.13 10.30
C ASP A 212 7.10 -2.72 9.74
N LEU A 213 7.49 -1.69 10.49
CA LEU A 213 7.32 -0.29 10.10
C LEU A 213 8.60 0.25 9.45
N LEU A 214 8.45 0.85 8.27
CA LEU A 214 9.48 1.61 7.57
C LEU A 214 9.06 3.07 7.49
N THR A 215 9.99 3.96 7.75
CA THR A 215 9.81 5.41 7.76
C THR A 215 10.88 6.05 6.88
N VAL A 216 10.58 7.22 6.32
CA VAL A 216 11.53 8.00 5.49
C VAL A 216 11.79 9.35 6.17
N GLU A 217 13.04 9.63 6.53
CA GLU A 217 13.44 10.85 7.27
C GLU A 217 14.09 11.93 6.38
N PHE A 218 13.30 12.72 5.63
CA PHE A 218 13.73 14.04 5.13
C PHE A 218 12.55 14.82 4.50
N PRO A 219 12.64 16.14 4.22
CA PRO A 219 11.77 16.81 3.26
C PRO A 219 11.80 16.05 1.94
N VAL A 220 10.76 15.25 1.77
CA VAL A 220 10.46 14.55 0.55
C VAL A 220 9.91 15.61 -0.39
N TYR A 221 10.68 15.96 -1.42
CA TYR A 221 10.06 16.61 -2.56
C TYR A 221 9.26 15.52 -3.27
N ASN A 222 7.93 15.62 -3.19
CA ASN A 222 6.95 14.64 -3.69
C ASN A 222 7.22 14.19 -5.14
N LEU A 223 7.97 14.99 -5.91
CA LEU A 223 8.35 14.75 -7.31
C LEU A 223 8.95 13.37 -7.61
N TYR A 224 9.61 12.70 -6.65
CA TYR A 224 10.28 11.41 -6.89
C TYR A 224 9.72 10.25 -6.06
N ASP A 225 8.56 10.40 -5.44
CA ASP A 225 8.03 9.38 -4.56
C ASP A 225 7.59 8.11 -5.27
N HIS A 226 7.11 8.24 -6.51
CA HIS A 226 6.90 7.09 -7.39
C HIS A 226 8.13 6.23 -7.55
N ILE A 227 9.32 6.81 -7.71
CA ILE A 227 10.56 6.04 -7.84
C ILE A 227 10.83 5.25 -6.56
N ARG A 228 10.67 5.90 -5.40
CA ARG A 228 10.93 5.24 -4.11
C ARG A 228 9.96 4.10 -3.84
N ILE A 229 8.67 4.30 -4.13
CA ILE A 229 7.65 3.26 -4.00
C ILE A 229 7.94 2.10 -4.93
N LEU A 230 8.30 2.37 -6.19
CA LEU A 230 8.64 1.34 -7.16
C LEU A 230 9.89 0.55 -6.75
N ASN A 231 10.93 1.24 -6.29
CA ASN A 231 12.13 0.60 -5.77
C ASN A 231 11.80 -0.29 -4.56
N PHE A 232 10.95 0.17 -3.65
CA PHE A 232 10.55 -0.62 -2.48
C PHE A 232 9.78 -1.87 -2.88
N ILE A 233 8.83 -1.75 -3.79
CA ILE A 233 8.09 -2.91 -4.32
C ILE A 233 9.07 -3.87 -5.02
N GLN A 234 10.00 -3.34 -5.81
CA GLN A 234 11.04 -4.13 -6.47
C GLN A 234 11.89 -4.89 -5.44
N ASP A 235 12.41 -4.22 -4.42
CA ASP A 235 13.22 -4.81 -3.34
C ASP A 235 12.46 -5.95 -2.63
N LEU A 236 11.15 -5.78 -2.41
CA LEU A 236 10.29 -6.80 -1.80
C LEU A 236 10.13 -8.02 -2.70
N ILE A 237 9.86 -7.83 -3.99
CA ILE A 237 9.61 -8.96 -4.92
C ILE A 237 10.89 -9.67 -5.36
N THR A 238 12.05 -9.01 -5.27
CA THR A 238 13.37 -9.63 -5.49
C THR A 238 13.96 -10.24 -4.22
N PHE A 239 13.26 -10.14 -3.08
CA PHE A 239 13.72 -10.63 -1.77
C PHE A 239 15.07 -10.04 -1.36
N GLU A 240 15.28 -8.75 -1.62
CA GLU A 240 16.49 -8.05 -1.25
C GLU A 240 16.73 -8.15 0.28
N ASN A 241 18.00 -8.04 0.69
CA ASN A 241 18.36 -8.18 2.09
C ASN A 241 17.63 -7.14 2.96
N TRP A 242 16.89 -7.58 3.97
CA TRP A 242 16.07 -6.67 4.79
C TRP A 242 16.87 -5.66 5.61
N LYS A 243 18.10 -6.02 6.01
CA LYS A 243 19.00 -5.07 6.64
C LYS A 243 19.39 -3.98 5.63
N THR A 244 19.63 -4.36 4.38
CA THR A 244 19.90 -3.42 3.28
C THR A 244 18.69 -2.54 3.01
N ILE A 245 17.49 -3.13 2.88
CA ILE A 245 16.22 -2.39 2.72
C ILE A 245 16.07 -1.40 3.87
N LYS A 246 16.01 -1.86 5.13
CA LYS A 246 15.88 -0.96 6.29
C LYS A 246 16.95 0.12 6.29
N THR A 247 18.21 -0.22 5.99
CA THR A 247 19.26 0.79 5.85
C THR A 247 19.02 1.75 4.69
N HIS A 248 18.47 1.36 3.55
CA HIS A 248 18.21 2.27 2.43
C HIS A 248 17.07 3.26 2.70
N TYR A 249 16.05 2.84 3.46
CA TYR A 249 14.91 3.68 3.80
C TYR A 249 15.15 4.46 5.12
N ASP A 250 15.92 3.90 6.06
CA ASP A 250 16.32 4.53 7.34
C ASP A 250 17.60 5.39 7.22
N SER A 251 18.54 5.07 6.31
CA SER A 251 19.83 5.77 6.17
C SER A 251 19.90 6.67 4.95
N GLU A 252 20.64 7.76 5.11
CA GLU A 252 20.83 8.88 4.17
C GLU A 252 21.28 8.55 2.72
N VAL A 253 21.39 7.30 2.29
CA VAL A 253 22.01 6.93 1.00
C VAL A 253 21.18 7.35 -0.23
N HIS A 254 19.91 7.68 -0.08
CA HIS A 254 19.13 8.37 -1.14
C HIS A 254 19.27 9.90 -1.15
N LYS A 255 20.03 10.52 -0.24
CA LYS A 255 20.32 11.98 -0.30
C LYS A 255 21.21 12.38 -1.49
N ARG A 256 21.82 11.45 -2.24
CA ARG A 256 22.71 11.80 -3.39
C ARG A 256 22.69 10.89 -4.62
N LYS A 257 21.91 9.81 -4.70
CA LYS A 257 21.94 8.90 -5.87
C LYS A 257 20.56 8.36 -6.28
N ASN A 258 19.65 9.26 -6.66
CA ASN A 258 18.79 8.99 -7.83
C ASN A 258 19.64 9.12 -9.10
N ARG A 259 20.67 8.26 -9.26
CA ARG A 259 21.22 8.00 -10.60
C ARG A 259 20.28 7.00 -11.25
N LEU A 260 19.33 7.58 -11.98
CA LEU A 260 18.53 6.98 -13.03
C LEU A 260 19.07 5.63 -13.50
N VAL A 261 18.33 4.55 -13.23
CA VAL A 261 18.26 3.45 -14.18
C VAL A 261 16.90 3.52 -14.83
N MET A 262 16.70 4.56 -15.65
CA MET A 262 15.82 4.57 -16.82
C MET A 262 16.29 5.72 -17.72
N ALA A 263 16.45 5.44 -19.01
CA ALA A 263 16.84 6.45 -20.00
C ALA A 263 15.86 7.64 -19.96
N PRO A 264 16.33 8.89 -20.09
CA PRO A 264 15.45 10.04 -20.10
C PRO A 264 14.46 9.93 -21.26
N ILE A 265 13.17 9.77 -20.94
CA ILE A 265 12.10 10.04 -21.89
C ILE A 265 11.98 11.56 -21.93
N PHE A 266 12.60 12.15 -22.96
CA PHE A 266 12.47 13.55 -23.39
C PHE A 266 12.79 14.65 -22.35
N SER A 267 14.01 15.19 -22.40
CA SER A 267 14.24 16.59 -22.01
C SER A 267 13.89 17.48 -23.22
N PRO A 268 12.98 18.47 -23.10
CA PRO A 268 12.93 19.54 -24.09
C PRO A 268 14.28 20.28 -24.07
N SER A 269 14.87 20.50 -25.25
CA SER A 269 16.17 21.15 -25.36
C SER A 269 16.11 22.60 -24.84
N PRO A 270 17.18 23.13 -24.21
CA PRO A 270 17.19 24.46 -23.59
C PRO A 270 17.16 25.64 -24.58
N GLU A 271 16.96 25.42 -25.87
CA GLU A 271 17.21 26.43 -26.90
C GLU A 271 15.98 27.25 -27.33
N THR A 272 14.82 27.11 -26.67
CA THR A 272 13.59 27.84 -27.09
C THR A 272 13.13 28.95 -26.13
N VAL A 273 13.92 29.34 -25.13
CA VAL A 273 13.53 30.44 -24.20
C VAL A 273 14.52 31.63 -24.22
N ALA A 274 15.55 31.62 -25.07
CA ALA A 274 16.46 32.75 -25.21
C ALA A 274 16.30 33.47 -26.56
N ALA A 275 15.15 34.12 -26.75
CA ALA A 275 15.01 35.22 -27.71
C ALA A 275 13.85 36.12 -27.30
N SER A 276 14.08 36.97 -26.29
CA SER A 276 13.32 38.22 -26.19
C SER A 276 13.98 39.23 -27.13
N PRO A 277 13.27 39.79 -28.12
CA PRO A 277 13.79 40.94 -28.85
C PRO A 277 13.81 42.13 -27.88
N LYS A 278 14.97 42.77 -27.76
CA LYS A 278 15.00 44.19 -27.38
C LYS A 278 14.64 44.97 -28.63
N GLU A 279 13.59 45.77 -28.58
CA GLU A 279 13.44 46.89 -29.50
C GLU A 279 13.20 48.17 -28.70
N GLU A 280 14.05 49.15 -29.05
CA GLU A 280 13.89 50.59 -28.84
C GLU A 280 12.69 51.11 -29.65
#